data_AF-A0A1E3XFE6-F1
#
_entry.id   AF-A0A1E3XFE6-F1
#
_cell.length_a   1.000
_cell.length_b   1.000
_cell.length_c   1.000
_cell.angle_alpha   90.00
_cell.angle_beta   90.00
_cell.angle_gamma   90.00
#
_symmetry.space_group_name_H-M   'P 1'
#
loop_
_entity.id
_entity.type
_entity.pdbx_description
1 polymer ?
#
loop_
_entity_poly.entity_id
_entity_poly.type
_entity_poly.pdbx_seq_one_letter_code
_entity_poly.pdbx_strand_id
1 'polypeptide(L)'
;MIVDVNKLKEVAEVEFGYIVKDVIIIDINELRVILRDGSFLDIWFSLKLKKRFSYHWERRHIDGTIYRHDNAPHKKWEYIKTFPNHFHNEDDEKVIESNLSDVPEKSLREF
;
A
#
# COMPACT_ATOMS: atom_id res chain seq x y z
N MET A 1 -1.47 -17.40 -6.37
CA MET A 1 -2.84 -16.95 -6.03
C MET A 1 -2.86 -15.47 -6.30
N ILE A 2 -3.75 -15.04 -7.19
CA ILE A 2 -3.93 -13.62 -7.53
C ILE A 2 -4.80 -13.01 -6.43
N VAL A 3 -4.48 -11.80 -5.99
CA VAL A 3 -5.27 -11.07 -4.99
C VAL A 3 -6.56 -10.59 -5.65
N ASP A 4 -7.69 -10.71 -4.96
CA ASP A 4 -8.97 -10.22 -5.46
C ASP A 4 -9.08 -8.69 -5.27
N VAL A 5 -8.69 -7.95 -6.32
CA VAL A 5 -8.75 -6.48 -6.31
C VAL A 5 -10.19 -5.94 -6.22
N ASN A 6 -11.20 -6.71 -6.63
CA ASN A 6 -12.60 -6.30 -6.46
C ASN A 6 -12.98 -6.37 -4.98
N LYS A 7 -12.51 -7.40 -4.26
CA LYS A 7 -12.74 -7.49 -2.83
C LYS A 7 -12.07 -6.35 -2.07
N LEU A 8 -10.85 -5.96 -2.47
CA LEU A 8 -10.17 -4.79 -1.88
C LEU A 8 -10.91 -3.49 -2.16
N LYS A 9 -11.41 -3.31 -3.39
CA LYS A 9 -12.26 -2.17 -3.75
C LYS A 9 -13.51 -2.11 -2.86
N GLU A 10 -14.22 -3.22 -2.68
CA GLU A 10 -15.39 -3.29 -1.80
C GLU A 10 -15.05 -2.87 -0.36
N VAL A 11 -13.94 -3.38 0.18
CA VAL A 11 -13.47 -2.98 1.53
C VAL A 11 -13.21 -1.47 1.60
N ALA A 12 -12.46 -0.91 0.64
CA ALA A 12 -12.16 0.51 0.60
C ALA A 12 -13.43 1.38 0.50
N GLU A 13 -14.35 1.04 -0.40
CA GLU A 13 -15.57 1.83 -0.63
C GLU A 13 -16.57 1.74 0.53
N VAL A 14 -16.75 0.55 1.10
CA VAL A 14 -17.76 0.29 2.13
C VAL A 14 -17.26 0.68 3.52
N GLU A 15 -16.07 0.23 3.90
CA GLU A 15 -15.57 0.43 5.28
C GLU A 15 -14.92 1.80 5.46
N PHE A 16 -14.40 2.39 4.38
CA PHE A 16 -13.66 3.66 4.42
C PHE A 16 -14.30 4.77 3.57
N GLY A 17 -15.55 4.63 3.14
CA GLY A 17 -16.25 5.62 2.28
C GLY A 17 -16.33 7.05 2.84
N TYR A 18 -16.08 7.23 4.14
CA TYR A 18 -15.99 8.54 4.79
C TYR A 18 -14.69 9.30 4.46
N ILE A 19 -13.59 8.60 4.15
CA ILE A 19 -12.32 9.18 3.68
C ILE A 19 -12.03 8.89 2.21
N VAL A 20 -12.55 7.80 1.67
CA VAL A 20 -12.42 7.41 0.27
C VAL A 20 -13.39 8.24 -0.57
N LYS A 21 -12.87 8.78 -1.68
CA LYS A 21 -13.63 9.50 -2.69
C LYS A 21 -14.00 8.58 -3.85
N ASP A 22 -13.06 7.76 -4.32
CA ASP A 22 -13.26 6.84 -5.44
C ASP A 22 -12.21 5.71 -5.38
N VAL A 23 -12.49 4.59 -6.05
CA VAL A 23 -11.55 3.47 -6.19
C VAL A 23 -11.51 2.99 -7.63
N ILE A 24 -10.34 3.09 -8.25
CA ILE A 24 -10.09 2.74 -9.64
C ILE A 24 -9.30 1.43 -9.67
N ILE A 25 -9.86 0.38 -10.29
CA ILE A 25 -9.10 -0.83 -10.61
C ILE A 25 -8.24 -0.51 -11.84
N ILE A 26 -6.92 -0.51 -11.66
CA ILE A 26 -5.96 -0.20 -12.71
C ILE A 26 -5.65 -1.45 -13.53
N ASP A 27 -5.47 -2.58 -12.86
CA ASP A 27 -5.22 -3.90 -13.48
C ASP A 27 -5.70 -5.02 -12.53
N ILE A 28 -5.58 -6.29 -12.94
CA ILE A 28 -5.98 -7.48 -12.17
C ILE A 28 -5.26 -7.63 -10.83
N ASN A 29 -4.19 -6.86 -10.60
CA ASN A 29 -3.33 -6.90 -9.42
C ASN A 29 -3.04 -5.49 -8.86
N GLU A 30 -3.74 -4.47 -9.32
CA GLU A 30 -3.48 -3.09 -8.97
C GLU A 30 -4.78 -2.27 -8.86
N LEU A 31 -4.91 -1.50 -7.77
CA LEU A 31 -5.97 -0.51 -7.61
C LEU A 31 -5.40 0.80 -7.05
N ARG A 32 -6.07 1.90 -7.38
CA ARG A 32 -5.85 3.23 -6.81
C ARG A 32 -7.07 3.65 -6.02
N VAL A 33 -6.88 3.95 -4.74
CA VAL A 33 -7.88 4.56 -3.87
C VAL A 33 -7.62 6.06 -3.84
N ILE A 34 -8.57 6.85 -4.34
CA ILE A 34 -8.51 8.31 -4.29
C ILE A 34 -9.14 8.77 -2.99
N LEU A 35 -8.42 9.55 -2.19
CA LEU A 35 -8.91 10.07 -0.91
C LEU A 35 -9.53 11.47 -1.09
N ARG A 36 -10.41 11.84 -0.16
CA ARG A 36 -11.16 13.11 -0.20
C ARG A 36 -10.28 14.35 -0.09
N ASP A 37 -9.10 14.24 0.50
CA ASP A 37 -8.12 15.34 0.60
C ASP A 37 -7.27 15.53 -0.68
N GLY A 38 -7.51 14.71 -1.71
CA GLY A 38 -6.81 14.76 -2.98
C GLY A 38 -5.53 13.92 -3.03
N SER A 39 -5.12 13.29 -1.93
CA SER A 39 -4.09 12.24 -1.95
C SER A 39 -4.61 10.92 -2.52
N PHE A 40 -3.72 9.97 -2.78
CA PHE A 40 -4.13 8.65 -3.27
C PHE A 40 -3.26 7.52 -2.72
N LEU A 41 -3.86 6.35 -2.58
CA LEU A 41 -3.21 5.10 -2.19
C LEU A 41 -3.20 4.15 -3.39
N ASP A 42 -2.02 3.85 -3.90
CA ASP A 42 -1.80 2.78 -4.87
C ASP A 42 -1.49 1.47 -4.16
N ILE A 43 -2.24 0.42 -4.50
CA ILE A 43 -2.06 -0.92 -3.97
C ILE A 43 -1.74 -1.85 -5.12
N TRP A 44 -0.57 -2.46 -5.07
CA TRP A 44 -0.07 -3.33 -6.12
C TRP A 44 0.45 -4.65 -5.55
N PHE A 45 0.18 -5.74 -6.26
CA PHE A 45 0.70 -7.08 -5.95
C PHE A 45 1.43 -7.65 -7.17
N SER A 46 2.54 -8.34 -6.98
CA SER A 46 3.25 -8.94 -8.11
C SER A 46 2.51 -10.16 -8.66
N LEU A 47 2.31 -10.17 -9.98
CA LEU A 47 1.81 -11.35 -10.72
C LEU A 47 2.84 -12.48 -10.85
N LYS A 48 4.13 -12.19 -10.62
CA LYS A 48 5.25 -13.14 -10.83
C LYS A 48 5.90 -13.56 -9.51
N LEU A 49 6.12 -12.62 -8.61
CA LEU A 49 6.82 -12.86 -7.35
C LEU A 49 5.82 -13.08 -6.22
N LYS A 50 5.82 -14.28 -5.65
CA LYS A 50 4.92 -14.64 -4.55
C LYS A 50 5.10 -13.67 -3.37
N LYS A 51 3.98 -13.15 -2.84
CA LYS A 51 3.94 -12.20 -1.70
C LYS A 51 4.67 -10.87 -1.93
N ARG A 52 5.10 -10.52 -3.15
CA ARG A 52 5.66 -9.20 -3.43
C ARG A 52 4.51 -8.19 -3.57
N PHE A 53 4.58 -7.08 -2.85
CA PHE A 53 3.52 -6.06 -2.84
C PHE A 53 4.10 -4.65 -2.66
N SER A 54 3.23 -3.65 -2.86
CA SER A 54 3.43 -2.26 -2.46
C SER A 54 2.08 -1.62 -2.12
N TYR A 55 1.98 -1.01 -0.95
CA TYR A 55 0.93 -0.07 -0.56
C TYR A 55 1.58 1.30 -0.47
N HIS A 56 1.27 2.19 -1.40
CA HIS A 56 1.92 3.48 -1.58
C HIS A 56 0.90 4.62 -1.46
N TRP A 57 0.89 5.28 -0.32
CA TRP A 57 0.12 6.50 -0.10
C TRP A 57 0.95 7.72 -0.50
N GLU A 58 0.56 8.29 -1.64
CA GLU A 58 1.18 9.46 -2.24
C GLU A 58 0.48 10.74 -1.76
N ARG A 59 1.23 11.59 -1.05
CA ARG A 59 0.77 12.89 -0.57
C ARG A 59 1.77 14.02 -0.89
N ARG A 60 2.80 13.78 -1.70
CA ARG A 60 3.85 14.79 -1.94
C ARG A 60 3.32 16.08 -2.55
N HIS A 61 2.27 15.99 -3.37
CA HIS A 61 1.58 17.15 -3.94
C HIS A 61 0.69 17.91 -2.95
N ILE A 62 0.41 17.33 -1.78
CA ILE A 62 -0.37 17.95 -0.69
C ILE A 62 0.57 18.61 0.31
N ASP A 63 1.49 17.85 0.89
CA ASP A 63 2.31 18.28 2.03
C ASP A 63 3.78 17.82 1.96
N GLY A 64 4.18 17.21 0.85
CA GLY A 64 5.54 16.70 0.66
C GLY A 64 5.79 15.32 1.28
N THR A 65 4.80 14.70 1.94
CA THR A 65 4.98 13.39 2.60
C THR A 65 4.66 12.20 1.69
N ILE A 66 5.25 11.06 2.00
CA ILE A 66 4.98 9.75 1.38
C ILE A 66 4.91 8.67 2.46
N TYR A 67 3.99 7.73 2.32
CA TYR A 67 3.93 6.56 3.19
C TYR A 67 3.88 5.31 2.32
N ARG A 68 4.85 4.40 2.45
CA ARG A 68 4.90 3.21 1.60
C ARG A 68 5.29 1.98 2.39
N HIS A 69 4.38 1.02 2.47
CA HIS A 69 4.72 -0.34 2.87
C HIS A 69 5.00 -1.17 1.63
N ASP A 70 6.22 -1.62 1.46
CA ASP A 70 6.55 -2.57 0.40
C ASP A 70 7.55 -3.60 0.92
N ASN A 71 7.93 -4.54 0.05
CA ASN A 71 8.91 -5.53 0.41
C ASN A 71 10.00 -5.76 -0.62
N ALA A 72 10.25 -4.80 -1.50
CA ALA A 72 11.40 -4.89 -2.42
C ALA A 72 12.69 -5.09 -1.59
N PRO A 73 13.56 -6.06 -1.93
CA PRO A 73 14.65 -6.49 -1.07
C PRO A 73 15.86 -5.56 -1.25
N HIS A 74 15.66 -4.28 -0.94
CA HIS A 74 16.69 -3.25 -1.02
C HIS A 74 17.79 -3.56 -0.01
N LYS A 75 19.00 -3.87 -0.48
CA LYS A 75 20.14 -4.22 0.39
C LYS A 75 20.41 -3.18 1.48
N LYS A 76 20.15 -1.90 1.20
CA LYS A 76 20.30 -0.80 2.17
C LYS A 76 19.46 -1.01 3.44
N TRP A 77 18.35 -1.73 3.35
CA TRP A 77 17.39 -1.94 4.45
C TRP A 77 17.46 -3.35 5.05
N GLU A 78 18.50 -4.13 4.75
CA GLU A 78 18.66 -5.51 5.25
C GLU A 78 18.76 -5.60 6.78
N TYR A 79 19.07 -4.49 7.45
CA TYR A 79 19.12 -4.40 8.90
C TYR A 79 17.74 -4.29 9.58
N ILE A 80 16.67 -4.02 8.82
CA ILE A 80 15.31 -3.92 9.35
C ILE A 80 14.84 -5.31 9.79
N LYS A 81 14.29 -5.44 11.00
CA LYS A 81 13.88 -6.74 11.56
C LYS A 81 12.83 -7.46 10.73
N THR A 82 11.95 -6.72 10.07
CA THR A 82 10.88 -7.23 9.21
C THR A 82 11.33 -7.45 7.75
N PHE A 83 12.62 -7.28 7.44
CA PHE A 83 13.14 -7.42 6.08
C PHE A 83 12.71 -8.76 5.45
N PRO A 84 12.19 -8.75 4.20
CA PRO A 84 12.25 -7.65 3.25
C PRO A 84 11.13 -6.61 3.39
N ASN A 85 10.13 -6.84 4.25
CA ASN A 85 9.06 -5.89 4.48
C ASN A 85 9.62 -4.66 5.22
N HIS A 86 9.33 -3.47 4.70
CA HIS A 86 9.75 -2.21 5.30
C HIS A 86 8.71 -1.12 5.04
N PHE A 87 8.77 -0.06 5.84
CA PHE A 87 7.85 1.06 5.78
C PHE A 87 8.62 2.37 5.61
N HIS A 88 8.38 3.07 4.52
CA HIS A 88 8.80 4.45 4.30
C HIS A 88 7.80 5.37 5.02
N ASN A 89 8.25 6.11 6.03
CA ASN A 89 7.39 6.92 6.90
C ASN A 89 7.68 8.40 6.70
N GLU A 90 6.77 9.12 6.05
CA GLU A 90 6.86 10.53 5.63
C GLU A 90 7.88 10.81 4.51
N ASP A 91 8.95 10.04 4.42
CA ASP A 91 10.06 10.22 3.46
C ASP A 91 10.56 8.87 2.93
N ASP A 92 11.00 8.84 1.67
CA ASP A 92 11.53 7.63 1.01
C ASP A 92 12.77 7.04 1.72
N GLU A 93 13.51 7.83 2.49
CA GLU A 93 14.72 7.40 3.22
C GLU A 93 14.45 7.14 4.72
N LYS A 94 13.29 7.55 5.25
CA LYS A 94 12.89 7.29 6.64
C LYS A 94 12.23 5.91 6.75
N VAL A 95 13.06 4.88 6.74
CA VAL A 95 12.62 3.48 6.71
C VAL A 95 12.58 2.86 8.10
N ILE A 96 11.43 2.26 8.45
CA ILE A 96 11.20 1.52 9.70
C ILE A 96 10.58 0.14 9.44
N GLU A 97 10.37 -0.64 10.50
CA GLU A 97 9.72 -1.95 10.44
C GLU A 97 8.29 -1.85 9.89
N SER A 98 7.92 -2.78 9.00
CA SER A 98 6.55 -2.92 8.50
C SER A 98 5.90 -4.15 9.11
N ASN A 99 4.87 -3.92 9.91
CA ASN A 99 4.10 -4.97 10.59
C ASN A 99 2.75 -5.25 9.93
N LEU A 100 2.56 -4.82 8.67
CA LEU A 100 1.35 -5.13 7.93
C LEU A 100 1.15 -6.64 7.82
N SER A 101 -0.11 -7.05 7.96
CA SER A 101 -0.56 -8.40 7.69
C SER A 101 -0.17 -8.87 6.29
N ASP A 102 0.06 -10.18 6.13
CA ASP A 102 0.23 -10.84 4.82
C ASP A 102 -1.12 -11.06 4.08
N VAL A 103 -2.25 -10.82 4.76
CA VAL A 103 -3.61 -10.94 4.21
C VAL A 103 -4.05 -9.58 3.65
N PRO A 104 -4.20 -9.43 2.32
CA PRO A 104 -4.37 -8.12 1.67
C PRO A 104 -5.50 -7.24 2.22
N GLU A 105 -6.66 -7.85 2.53
CA GLU A 105 -7.82 -7.15 3.07
C GLU A 105 -7.57 -6.67 4.49
N LYS A 106 -6.77 -7.41 5.26
CA LYS A 106 -6.38 -6.99 6.61
C LYS A 106 -5.31 -5.90 6.54
N SER A 107 -4.33 -6.01 5.63
CA SER A 107 -3.31 -4.98 5.43
C SER A 107 -3.93 -3.64 5.00
N LEU A 108 -4.93 -3.66 4.11
CA LEU A 108 -5.69 -2.46 3.73
C LEU A 108 -6.42 -1.81 4.90
N ARG A 109 -6.84 -2.57 5.92
CA ARG A 109 -7.49 -2.01 7.11
C ARG A 109 -6.51 -1.49 8.14
N GLU A 110 -5.30 -2.05 8.16
CA GLU A 110 -4.24 -1.67 9.09
C GLU A 110 -3.49 -0.40 8.65
N PHE A 111 -3.50 -0.10 7.34
CA PHE A 111 -2.87 1.07 6.76
C PHE A 111 -3.89 2.20 6.55
#